data_AF-A0A1A8DJ32-F1
#
_entry.id   AF-A0A1A8DJ32-F1
#
_cell.length_a   1.000
_cell.length_b   1.000
_cell.length_c   1.000
_cell.angle_alpha   90.00
_cell.angle_beta   90.00
_cell.angle_gamma   90.00
#
_symmetry.space_group_name_H-M   'P 1'
#
loop_
_entity.id
_entity.type
_entity.pdbx_description
1 polymer ?
#
loop_
_entity_poly.entity_id
_entity_poly.type
_entity_poly.pdbx_seq_one_letter_code
_entity_poly.pdbx_strand_id
1 'polypeptide(L)'
;MKKHLSPSKQPHSPSPPPPVPSGEITVHQLNELLSDGSGFYNLPTQHFNEVFPRIYIGNAFVAHNTMRLQKLGVTHVLNVAEGTSFMHVNTSTEFYAGTGITYHGISANDTEKFNLSA
;
A
#
# COMPACT_ATOMS: atom_id res chain seq x y z
N MET A 1 -23.57 -41.14 25.66
CA MET A 1 -22.67 -41.47 24.53
C MET A 1 -22.20 -40.17 23.88
N LYS A 2 -20.87 -39.97 23.84
CA LYS A 2 -20.01 -39.06 23.04
C LYS A 2 -20.44 -37.59 22.84
N LYS A 3 -19.79 -36.68 23.60
CA LYS A 3 -19.71 -35.24 23.30
C LYS A 3 -18.76 -35.03 22.12
N HIS A 4 -19.23 -34.40 21.04
CA HIS A 4 -18.38 -34.00 19.92
C HIS A 4 -17.58 -32.74 20.34
N LEU A 5 -16.26 -32.86 20.42
CA LEU A 5 -15.34 -31.74 20.60
C LEU A 5 -14.85 -31.29 19.22
N SER A 6 -14.98 -30.00 18.94
CA SER A 6 -14.45 -29.35 17.74
C SER A 6 -12.92 -29.37 17.75
N PRO A 7 -12.24 -29.52 16.60
CA PRO A 7 -10.78 -29.48 16.57
C PRO A 7 -10.32 -28.05 16.89
N SER A 8 -9.48 -27.92 17.92
CA SER A 8 -8.75 -26.71 18.24
C SER A 8 -7.87 -26.28 17.06
N LYS A 9 -8.16 -25.10 16.51
CA LYS A 9 -7.38 -24.44 15.46
C LYS A 9 -5.99 -24.15 16.02
N GLN A 10 -4.97 -24.88 15.58
CA GLN A 10 -3.59 -24.57 15.93
C GLN A 10 -3.24 -23.16 15.42
N PRO A 11 -2.59 -22.31 16.23
CA PRO A 11 -2.03 -21.07 15.71
C PRO A 11 -0.92 -21.43 14.74
N HIS A 12 -1.16 -21.22 13.44
CA HIS A 12 -0.09 -21.21 12.45
C HIS A 12 0.79 -20.00 12.76
N SER A 13 1.94 -20.24 13.39
CA SER A 13 3.03 -19.28 13.45
C SER A 13 3.40 -18.90 12.02
N PRO A 14 3.49 -17.61 11.67
CA PRO A 14 3.98 -17.22 10.35
C PRO A 14 5.38 -17.81 10.18
N SER A 15 5.60 -18.47 9.03
CA SER A 15 6.92 -18.95 8.65
C SER A 15 7.91 -17.79 8.72
N PRO A 16 9.13 -18.00 9.24
CA PRO A 16 10.13 -16.95 9.24
C PRO A 16 10.36 -16.48 7.80
N PRO A 17 10.54 -15.18 7.57
CA PRO A 17 10.88 -14.67 6.26
C PRO A 17 12.17 -15.35 5.77
N PRO A 18 12.30 -15.61 4.46
CA PRO A 18 13.54 -16.15 3.92
C PRO A 18 14.73 -15.25 4.31
N PRO A 19 15.91 -15.84 4.59
CA PRO A 19 17.09 -15.07 4.96
C PRO A 19 17.42 -14.07 3.84
N VAL A 20 17.52 -12.79 4.22
CA VAL A 20 17.92 -11.71 3.31
C VAL A 20 19.37 -11.97 2.91
N PRO A 21 19.69 -12.10 1.61
CA PRO A 21 21.05 -12.31 1.16
C PRO A 21 21.96 -11.18 1.66
N SER A 22 23.10 -11.54 2.25
CA SER A 22 24.11 -10.62 2.79
C SER A 22 24.97 -9.93 1.71
N GLY A 23 24.49 -9.87 0.47
CA GLY A 23 25.11 -9.17 -0.65
C GLY A 23 24.29 -7.95 -1.07
N GLU A 24 24.93 -6.99 -1.73
CA GLU A 24 24.25 -5.82 -2.29
C GLU A 24 23.18 -6.29 -3.30
N ILE A 25 21.91 -6.00 -3.02
CA ILE A 25 20.80 -6.37 -3.91
C ILE A 25 20.81 -5.42 -5.11
N THR A 26 20.86 -5.97 -6.31
CA THR A 26 20.85 -5.19 -7.56
C THR A 26 19.42 -4.84 -8.00
N VAL A 27 19.26 -3.75 -8.77
CA VAL A 27 17.97 -3.37 -9.38
C VAL A 27 17.39 -4.49 -10.25
N HIS A 28 18.25 -5.20 -10.99
CA HIS A 28 17.83 -6.35 -11.79
C HIS A 28 17.17 -7.43 -10.92
N GLN A 29 17.78 -7.78 -9.78
CA GLN A 29 17.20 -8.78 -8.87
C GLN A 29 15.86 -8.33 -8.29
N LEU A 30 15.68 -7.04 -8.02
CA LEU A 30 14.38 -6.51 -7.57
C LEU A 30 13.32 -6.57 -8.68
N ASN A 31 13.69 -6.28 -9.92
CA ASN A 31 12.80 -6.39 -11.06
C ASN A 31 12.31 -7.83 -11.28
N GLU A 32 13.20 -8.83 -11.11
CA GLU A 32 12.82 -10.25 -11.16
C GLU A 32 11.85 -10.66 -10.05
N LEU A 33 11.88 -9.97 -8.89
CA LEU A 33 10.90 -10.20 -7.81
C LEU A 33 9.55 -9.54 -8.08
N LEU A 34 9.52 -8.48 -8.89
CA LEU A 34 8.31 -7.70 -9.21
C LEU A 34 7.59 -8.22 -10.46
N SER A 35 8.29 -8.89 -11.37
CA SER A 35 7.70 -9.54 -12.54
C SER A 35 7.10 -10.90 -12.17
N ASP A 36 6.20 -11.41 -13.02
CA ASP A 36 5.77 -12.80 -12.94
C ASP A 36 6.80 -13.76 -13.55
N GLY A 37 6.55 -15.07 -13.45
CA GLY A 37 7.42 -16.10 -14.01
C GLY A 37 7.60 -16.07 -15.54
N SER A 38 6.89 -15.18 -16.25
CA SER A 38 7.06 -14.91 -17.67
C SER A 38 7.77 -13.59 -17.98
N GLY A 39 8.18 -12.83 -16.95
CA GLY A 39 8.88 -11.56 -17.08
C GLY A 39 7.96 -10.35 -17.29
N PHE A 40 6.64 -10.49 -17.14
CA PHE A 40 5.69 -9.38 -17.26
C PHE A 40 5.35 -8.76 -15.90
N TYR A 41 5.14 -7.45 -15.88
CA TYR A 41 4.64 -6.73 -14.70
C TYR A 41 3.11 -6.68 -14.69
N ASN A 42 2.52 -7.07 -13.57
CA ASN A 42 1.08 -7.06 -13.39
C ASN A 42 0.62 -5.73 -12.78
N LEU A 43 -0.43 -5.14 -13.36
CA LEU A 43 -1.04 -3.92 -12.81
C LEU A 43 -1.96 -4.25 -11.62
N PRO A 44 -2.21 -3.29 -10.71
CA PRO A 44 -3.15 -3.47 -9.62
C PRO A 44 -4.55 -3.86 -10.11
N THR A 45 -5.13 -4.90 -9.52
CA THR A 45 -6.50 -5.37 -9.84
C THR A 45 -7.58 -4.71 -8.97
N GLN A 46 -7.17 -3.93 -7.96
CA GLN A 46 -8.03 -3.27 -7.00
C GLN A 46 -7.57 -1.82 -6.78
N HIS A 47 -8.48 -0.97 -6.30
CA HIS A 47 -8.15 0.42 -6.00
C HIS A 47 -7.25 0.59 -4.77
N PHE A 48 -7.21 -0.40 -3.88
CA PHE A 48 -6.33 -0.43 -2.72
C PHE A 48 -6.17 -1.86 -2.19
N ASN A 49 -5.07 -2.09 -1.45
CA ASN A 49 -4.82 -3.31 -0.70
C ASN A 49 -4.28 -2.97 0.69
N GLU A 50 -4.61 -3.80 1.69
CA GLU A 50 -3.92 -3.77 2.98
C GLU A 50 -2.62 -4.56 2.85
N VAL A 51 -1.48 -3.88 2.81
CA VAL A 51 -0.16 -4.48 2.57
C VAL A 51 0.56 -4.84 3.87
N PHE A 52 0.14 -4.22 4.97
CA PHE A 52 0.57 -4.49 6.34
C PHE A 52 -0.57 -4.09 7.30
N PRO A 53 -0.68 -4.64 8.52
CA PRO A 53 -1.78 -4.30 9.42
C PRO A 53 -1.99 -2.78 9.58
N ARG A 54 -3.15 -2.31 9.13
CA ARG A 54 -3.57 -0.89 9.11
C ARG A 54 -2.75 0.02 8.19
N ILE A 55 -2.02 -0.53 7.22
CA ILE A 55 -1.32 0.20 6.16
C ILE A 55 -1.91 -0.22 4.82
N TYR A 56 -2.49 0.77 4.15
CA TYR A 56 -3.11 0.60 2.85
C TYR A 56 -2.28 1.32 1.79
N ILE A 57 -2.07 0.67 0.65
CA ILE A 57 -1.59 1.32 -0.57
C ILE A 57 -2.77 1.36 -1.54
N GLY A 58 -3.02 2.52 -2.13
CA GLY A 58 -4.16 2.71 -3.03
C GLY A 58 -3.92 3.81 -4.05
N ASN A 59 -4.84 3.90 -5.01
CA ASN A 59 -4.77 4.83 -6.12
C ASN A 59 -5.58 6.13 -5.86
N ALA A 60 -5.56 7.05 -6.83
CA ALA A 60 -6.30 8.31 -6.75
C ALA A 60 -7.81 8.12 -6.49
N PHE A 61 -8.42 7.06 -7.02
CA PHE A 61 -9.85 6.80 -6.86
C PHE A 61 -10.25 6.59 -5.40
N VAL A 62 -9.46 5.82 -4.63
CA VAL A 62 -9.76 5.61 -3.20
C VAL A 62 -9.47 6.86 -2.38
N ALA A 63 -8.43 7.63 -2.72
CA ALA A 63 -8.07 8.86 -2.03
C ALA A 63 -9.21 9.90 -2.08
N HIS A 64 -9.88 10.03 -3.23
CA HIS A 64 -11.01 10.97 -3.37
C HIS A 64 -12.30 10.51 -2.66
N ASN A 65 -12.36 9.31 -2.10
CA ASN A 65 -13.57 8.76 -1.48
C ASN A 65 -13.44 8.73 0.05
N THR A 66 -13.65 9.88 0.67
CA THR A 66 -13.53 10.06 2.13
C THR A 66 -14.45 9.13 2.93
N MET A 67 -15.67 8.88 2.44
CA MET A 67 -16.61 7.92 3.06
C MET A 67 -16.02 6.50 3.07
N ARG A 68 -15.38 6.08 1.98
CA ARG A 68 -14.73 4.76 1.91
C ARG A 68 -13.54 4.68 2.86
N LEU A 69 -12.71 5.73 2.92
CA LEU A 69 -11.57 5.81 3.85
C LEU A 69 -12.04 5.72 5.31
N GLN A 70 -13.06 6.46 5.69
CA GLN A 70 -13.66 6.41 7.03
C GLN A 70 -14.21 5.01 7.35
N LYS A 71 -14.90 4.36 6.41
CA LYS A 71 -15.40 2.99 6.58
C LYS A 71 -14.28 1.95 6.77
N LEU A 72 -13.11 2.20 6.19
CA LEU A 72 -11.91 1.39 6.40
C LEU A 72 -11.20 1.71 7.73
N GLY A 73 -11.62 2.76 8.46
CA GLY A 73 -10.97 3.21 9.68
C GLY A 73 -9.65 3.94 9.42
N VAL A 74 -9.45 4.46 8.21
CA VAL A 74 -8.27 5.27 7.88
C VAL A 74 -8.31 6.58 8.68
N THR A 75 -7.25 6.85 9.41
CA THR A 75 -7.08 8.09 10.19
C THR A 75 -6.08 9.05 9.56
N HIS A 76 -5.22 8.56 8.66
CA HIS A 76 -4.17 9.34 8.01
C HIS A 76 -4.10 9.02 6.52
N VAL A 77 -3.96 10.05 5.69
CA VAL A 77 -3.65 9.93 4.26
C VAL A 77 -2.30 10.57 4.00
N LEU A 78 -1.39 9.78 3.43
CA LEU A 78 -0.12 10.25 2.87
C LEU A 78 -0.22 10.22 1.35
N ASN A 79 -0.37 11.38 0.72
CA ASN A 79 -0.43 11.52 -0.73
C ASN A 79 0.98 11.74 -1.29
N VAL A 80 1.60 10.70 -1.82
CA VAL A 80 2.95 10.76 -2.42
C VAL A 80 2.92 11.16 -3.90
N ALA A 81 1.83 11.79 -4.35
CA ALA A 81 1.69 12.31 -5.71
C ALA A 81 0.88 13.61 -5.68
N GLU A 82 1.08 14.48 -4.69
CA GLU A 82 0.32 15.72 -4.56
C GLU A 82 0.62 16.71 -5.69
N GLY A 83 -0.42 17.18 -6.40
CA GLY A 83 -0.28 18.16 -7.46
C GLY A 83 -1.51 18.23 -8.36
N THR A 84 -1.44 19.09 -9.37
CA THR A 84 -2.58 19.39 -10.27
C THR A 84 -2.42 18.86 -11.69
N SER A 85 -1.29 18.23 -12.01
CA SER A 85 -1.08 17.64 -13.34
C SER A 85 -1.82 16.30 -13.47
N PHE A 86 -1.97 15.81 -14.70
CA PHE A 86 -2.67 14.55 -14.99
C PHE A 86 -2.11 13.33 -14.23
N MET A 87 -0.81 13.33 -13.91
CA MET A 87 -0.15 12.24 -13.19
C MET A 87 -0.16 12.41 -11.66
N HIS A 88 -0.75 13.50 -11.15
CA HIS A 88 -0.84 13.80 -9.73
C HIS A 88 -2.27 13.64 -9.20
N VAL A 89 -2.37 13.57 -7.87
CA VAL A 89 -3.61 13.49 -7.12
C VAL A 89 -3.87 14.83 -6.44
N ASN A 90 -4.84 15.58 -6.99
CA ASN A 90 -5.20 16.91 -6.52
C ASN A 90 -6.10 16.84 -5.26
N THR A 91 -5.50 16.48 -4.13
CA THR A 91 -6.12 16.57 -2.80
C THR A 91 -5.23 17.41 -1.89
N SER A 92 -5.79 17.93 -0.81
CA SER A 92 -5.09 18.76 0.17
C SER A 92 -5.69 18.57 1.57
N THR A 93 -5.13 19.23 2.59
CA THR A 93 -5.71 19.26 3.94
C THR A 93 -7.18 19.71 3.92
N GLU A 94 -7.51 20.71 3.11
CA GLU A 94 -8.87 21.25 2.97
C GLU A 94 -9.84 20.22 2.37
N PHE A 95 -9.37 19.37 1.45
CA PHE A 95 -10.19 18.30 0.88
C PHE A 95 -10.68 17.31 1.95
N TYR A 96 -9.86 17.04 2.96
CA TYR A 96 -10.18 16.14 4.07
C TYR A 96 -10.77 16.85 5.31
N ALA A 97 -11.00 18.16 5.25
CA ALA A 97 -11.52 18.92 6.38
C ALA A 97 -12.86 18.38 6.87
N GLY A 98 -13.03 18.29 8.19
CA GLY A 98 -14.26 17.76 8.81
C GLY A 98 -14.45 16.25 8.74
N THR A 99 -13.56 15.51 8.07
CA THR A 99 -13.65 14.04 7.99
C THR A 99 -12.99 13.32 9.19
N GLY A 100 -12.15 14.02 9.94
CA GLY A 100 -11.30 13.43 10.99
C GLY A 100 -10.04 12.73 10.47
N ILE A 101 -9.78 12.80 9.16
CA ILE A 101 -8.55 12.28 8.53
C ILE A 101 -7.46 13.35 8.58
N THR A 102 -6.28 13.00 9.10
CA THR A 102 -5.08 13.82 9.02
C THR A 102 -4.40 13.62 7.66
N TYR A 103 -4.02 14.70 7.00
CA TYR A 103 -3.45 14.67 5.66
C TYR A 103 -1.99 15.13 5.65
N HIS A 104 -1.17 14.47 4.83
CA HIS A 104 0.16 14.96 4.44
C HIS A 104 0.37 14.71 2.95
N GLY A 105 0.84 15.73 2.22
CA GLY A 105 1.11 15.68 0.80
C GLY A 105 2.60 15.80 0.50
N ILE A 106 3.07 15.03 -0.48
CA ILE A 106 4.41 15.12 -1.08
C ILE A 106 4.20 15.28 -2.58
N SER A 107 4.66 16.39 -3.14
CA SER A 107 4.65 16.64 -4.58
C SER A 107 5.77 15.89 -5.30
N ALA A 108 5.67 14.56 -5.33
CA ALA A 108 6.62 13.70 -6.01
C ALA A 108 6.21 13.40 -7.44
N ASN A 109 7.21 13.40 -8.33
CA ASN A 109 7.07 12.94 -9.71
C ASN A 109 7.51 11.48 -9.81
N ASP A 110 6.71 10.64 -10.46
CA ASP A 110 7.06 9.25 -10.78
C ASP A 110 8.09 9.21 -11.93
N THR A 111 9.34 9.53 -11.59
CA THR A 111 10.49 9.51 -12.51
C THR A 111 11.76 9.11 -11.75
N GLU A 112 12.70 8.48 -12.44
CA GLU A 112 14.00 8.07 -11.89
C GLU A 112 14.84 9.25 -11.35
N LYS A 113 14.53 10.50 -11.77
CA LYS A 113 15.27 11.70 -11.38
C LYS A 113 14.76 12.33 -10.09
N PHE A 114 13.58 11.93 -9.61
CA PHE A 114 13.01 12.49 -8.39
C PHE A 114 13.69 11.87 -7.16
N ASN A 115 14.25 12.70 -6.29
CA ASN A 115 14.86 12.22 -5.05
C ASN A 115 13.78 11.99 -3.99
N LEU A 116 13.30 10.74 -3.89
CA LEU A 116 12.29 10.36 -2.91
C LEU A 116 12.83 10.26 -1.46
N SER A 117 14.14 10.22 -1.28
CA SER A 117 14.80 10.11 0.03
C SER A 117 15.18 11.44 0.68
N ALA A 118 14.82 12.56 0.04
CA ALA A 118 15.21 13.91 0.46
C ALA A 118 14.63 14.31 1.83
#